data_AF-A0A4S8XRU4-F1
#
_entry.id   AF-A0A4S8XRU4-F1
#
_cell.length_a   1.000
_cell.length_b   1.000
_cell.length_c   1.000
_cell.angle_alpha   90.00
_cell.angle_beta   90.00
_cell.angle_gamma   90.00
#
_symmetry.space_group_name_H-M   'P 1'
#
loop_
_entity.id
_entity.type
_entity.pdbx_description
1 polymer ?
#
loop_
_entity_poly.entity_id
_entity_poly.type
_entity_poly.pdbx_seq_one_letter_code
_entity_poly.pdbx_strand_id
1 'polypeptide(L)'
;MKHSDFQFKDLPELTGKVILITGGTSGLGHLTAKILATKCSPAHIYISGRNTQKANLVIQDLQLLAPSVKVAFLHMDLADLDTIAIAADMFLAENKRLDILIANAGIMATGPGTSKNGFEIQFATNFLGHALLISKLLPILLSTSAEYGDARIVSVTSTGFHVAPKDQGIIFDDLTTTQNYGFGSNWTRYGQSKLALLVYTKTLAEKYLELTTVVVHPGVIATDLVGGLGWMDRMIVYATNIGKMVSEEEGVKNGIWAATVKREDVASGGFYEPVGEVGKHSRWSEDEGLAIRLWEWTEGVLKKHGY
;
A
#
# COMPACT_ATOMS: atom_id res chain seq x y z
N MET A 1 0.92 21.28 -13.78
CA MET A 1 -0.01 21.87 -12.78
C MET A 1 0.71 21.84 -11.44
N LYS A 2 0.52 22.82 -10.56
CA LYS A 2 0.90 22.62 -9.16
C LYS A 2 0.04 21.47 -8.63
N HIS A 3 0.64 20.51 -7.95
CA HIS A 3 -0.05 19.29 -7.59
C HIS A 3 -1.25 19.55 -6.63
N SER A 4 -1.25 20.69 -5.94
CA SER A 4 -2.36 21.21 -5.11
C SER A 4 -3.71 21.37 -5.82
N ASP A 5 -3.74 21.40 -7.16
CA ASP A 5 -4.96 21.63 -7.93
C ASP A 5 -5.59 20.33 -8.49
N PHE A 6 -5.01 19.15 -8.23
CA PHE A 6 -5.49 17.88 -8.76
C PHE A 6 -6.96 17.60 -8.39
N GLN A 7 -7.82 17.48 -9.40
CA GLN A 7 -9.23 17.15 -9.25
C GLN A 7 -9.56 15.83 -9.94
N PHE A 8 -10.60 15.13 -9.48
CA PHE A 8 -11.04 13.88 -10.11
C PHE A 8 -11.55 14.04 -11.55
N LYS A 9 -11.87 15.27 -11.98
CA LYS A 9 -12.21 15.58 -13.38
C LYS A 9 -11.00 15.52 -14.32
N ASP A 10 -9.79 15.58 -13.77
CA ASP A 10 -8.53 15.57 -14.55
C ASP A 10 -7.98 14.14 -14.72
N LEU A 11 -8.73 13.13 -14.25
CA LEU A 11 -8.31 11.74 -14.34
C LEU A 11 -8.35 11.23 -15.80
N PRO A 12 -7.32 10.49 -16.23
CA PRO A 12 -7.34 9.86 -17.54
C PRO A 12 -8.27 8.65 -17.56
N GLU A 13 -8.70 8.28 -18.77
CA GLU A 13 -9.29 6.96 -19.01
C GLU A 13 -8.24 5.86 -18.80
N LEU A 14 -8.67 4.76 -18.19
CA LEU A 14 -7.89 3.55 -17.93
C LEU A 14 -8.49 2.36 -18.69
N THR A 15 -9.20 2.60 -19.79
CA THR A 15 -9.83 1.58 -20.64
C THR A 15 -8.87 0.44 -20.94
N GLY A 16 -9.33 -0.80 -20.73
CA GLY A 16 -8.52 -2.01 -20.97
C GLY A 16 -7.55 -2.36 -19.83
N LYS A 17 -7.31 -1.47 -18.87
CA LYS A 17 -6.38 -1.72 -17.77
C LYS A 17 -6.97 -2.60 -16.67
N VAL A 18 -6.10 -3.38 -16.04
CA VAL A 18 -6.41 -4.22 -14.87
C VAL A 18 -5.75 -3.62 -13.64
N ILE A 19 -6.53 -3.41 -12.58
CA ILE A 19 -6.10 -2.78 -11.33
C ILE A 19 -6.31 -3.74 -10.17
N LEU A 20 -5.34 -3.87 -9.27
CA LEU A 20 -5.47 -4.58 -8.00
C LEU A 20 -5.23 -3.63 -6.84
N ILE A 21 -6.19 -3.57 -5.90
CA ILE A 21 -6.15 -2.68 -4.73
C ILE A 21 -6.23 -3.53 -3.46
N THR A 22 -5.20 -3.48 -2.63
CA THR A 22 -5.25 -4.13 -1.31
C THR A 22 -6.09 -3.33 -0.33
N GLY A 23 -6.90 -4.03 0.48
CA GLY A 23 -7.77 -3.37 1.47
C GLY A 23 -8.93 -2.59 0.84
N GLY A 24 -9.45 -3.06 -0.29
CA GLY A 24 -10.53 -2.39 -1.03
C GLY A 24 -11.94 -2.58 -0.42
N THR A 25 -12.07 -3.28 0.70
CA THR A 25 -13.37 -3.55 1.35
C THR A 25 -13.86 -2.41 2.26
N SER A 26 -13.04 -1.38 2.52
CA SER A 26 -13.38 -0.24 3.40
C SER A 26 -12.41 0.93 3.22
N GLY A 27 -12.76 2.09 3.80
CA GLY A 27 -11.88 3.27 3.87
C GLY A 27 -11.32 3.72 2.52
N LEU A 28 -10.06 4.14 2.52
CA LEU A 28 -9.39 4.70 1.34
C LEU A 28 -9.31 3.73 0.16
N GLY A 29 -9.15 2.43 0.42
CA GLY A 29 -9.10 1.43 -0.64
C GLY A 29 -10.42 1.31 -1.39
N HIS A 30 -11.54 1.29 -0.66
CA HIS A 30 -12.89 1.29 -1.26
C HIS A 30 -13.14 2.59 -2.04
N LEU A 31 -12.85 3.75 -1.44
CA LEU A 31 -13.06 5.03 -2.11
C LEU A 31 -12.19 5.18 -3.37
N THR A 32 -10.94 4.69 -3.32
CA THR A 32 -10.04 4.62 -4.49
C THR A 32 -10.65 3.76 -5.59
N ALA A 33 -11.14 2.55 -5.26
CA ALA A 33 -11.81 1.67 -6.23
C ALA A 33 -13.03 2.35 -6.86
N LYS A 34 -13.85 3.03 -6.06
CA LYS A 34 -15.05 3.77 -6.51
C LYS A 34 -14.74 4.90 -7.47
N ILE A 35 -13.73 5.71 -7.15
CA ILE A 35 -13.34 6.82 -8.03
C ILE A 35 -12.75 6.29 -9.33
N LEU A 36 -11.83 5.32 -9.27
CA LEU A 36 -11.26 4.73 -10.49
C LEU A 36 -12.32 4.05 -11.36
N ALA A 37 -13.26 3.31 -10.76
CA ALA A 37 -14.35 2.68 -11.51
C ALA A 37 -15.25 3.70 -12.21
N THR A 38 -15.65 4.76 -11.50
CA THR A 38 -16.66 5.73 -12.00
C THR A 38 -16.08 6.87 -12.84
N LYS A 39 -14.77 7.14 -12.73
CA LYS A 39 -14.11 8.27 -13.41
C LYS A 39 -13.09 7.86 -14.46
N CYS A 40 -12.59 6.62 -14.42
CA CYS A 40 -11.53 6.16 -15.32
C CYS A 40 -11.89 4.94 -16.15
N SER A 41 -13.05 4.30 -15.91
CA SER A 41 -13.54 3.17 -16.72
C SER A 41 -12.52 2.04 -17.01
N PRO A 42 -11.76 1.53 -16.01
CA PRO A 42 -10.86 0.40 -16.25
C PRO A 42 -11.63 -0.87 -16.65
N ALA A 43 -10.93 -1.82 -17.29
CA ALA A 43 -11.59 -3.07 -17.68
C ALA A 43 -11.92 -3.95 -16.47
N HIS A 44 -11.04 -3.98 -15.47
CA HIS A 44 -11.20 -4.81 -14.29
C HIS A 44 -10.53 -4.19 -13.06
N ILE A 45 -11.25 -4.12 -11.95
CA ILE A 45 -10.70 -3.82 -10.62
C ILE A 45 -10.84 -5.05 -9.73
N TYR A 46 -9.72 -5.51 -9.20
CA TYR A 46 -9.66 -6.46 -8.10
C TYR A 46 -9.52 -5.68 -6.79
N ILE A 47 -10.35 -6.01 -5.82
CA ILE A 47 -10.17 -5.57 -4.44
C ILE A 47 -9.79 -6.76 -3.57
N SER A 48 -8.93 -6.54 -2.58
CA SER A 48 -8.60 -7.58 -1.60
C SER A 48 -8.97 -7.21 -0.17
N GLY A 49 -9.12 -8.22 0.68
CA GLY A 49 -9.43 -8.08 2.09
C GLY A 49 -9.83 -9.40 2.74
N ARG A 50 -10.22 -9.34 4.01
CA ARG A 50 -10.49 -10.53 4.85
C ARG A 50 -11.97 -10.90 4.94
N ASN A 51 -12.87 -9.97 4.62
CA ASN A 51 -14.29 -10.13 4.88
C ASN A 51 -15.06 -10.19 3.55
N THR A 52 -15.40 -11.42 3.13
CA THR A 52 -16.13 -11.68 1.89
C THR A 52 -17.50 -11.02 1.87
N GLN A 53 -18.20 -10.92 3.01
CA GLN A 53 -19.52 -10.26 3.07
C GLN A 53 -19.40 -8.76 2.77
N LYS A 54 -18.44 -8.07 3.39
CA LYS A 54 -18.15 -6.65 3.09
C LYS A 54 -17.69 -6.48 1.65
N ALA A 55 -16.87 -7.39 1.13
CA ALA A 55 -16.43 -7.35 -0.26
C ALA A 55 -17.62 -7.45 -1.24
N ASN A 56 -18.57 -8.35 -0.98
CA ASN A 56 -19.77 -8.50 -1.81
C ASN A 56 -20.62 -7.21 -1.84
N LEU A 57 -20.74 -6.51 -0.71
CA LEU A 57 -21.44 -5.22 -0.65
C LEU A 57 -20.72 -4.16 -1.49
N VAL A 58 -19.39 -4.09 -1.41
CA VAL A 58 -18.59 -3.16 -2.23
C VAL A 58 -18.71 -3.50 -3.72
N ILE A 59 -18.63 -4.79 -4.09
CA ILE A 59 -18.80 -5.23 -5.48
C ILE A 59 -20.18 -4.80 -6.01
N GLN A 60 -21.24 -4.98 -5.24
CA GLN A 60 -22.60 -4.58 -5.63
C GLN A 60 -22.70 -3.05 -5.82
N ASP A 61 -22.16 -2.25 -4.90
CA ASP A 61 -22.13 -0.77 -5.04
C ASP A 61 -21.40 -0.36 -6.32
N LEU A 62 -20.21 -0.92 -6.57
CA LEU A 62 -19.41 -0.59 -7.74
C LEU A 62 -20.04 -1.05 -9.05
N GLN A 63 -20.69 -2.22 -9.08
CA GLN A 63 -21.42 -2.70 -10.26
C GLN A 63 -22.62 -1.80 -10.61
N LEU A 64 -23.29 -1.24 -9.60
CA LEU A 64 -24.38 -0.29 -9.82
C LEU A 64 -23.86 1.05 -10.35
N LEU A 65 -22.75 1.54 -9.81
CA LEU A 65 -22.18 2.85 -10.16
C LEU A 65 -21.38 2.85 -11.47
N ALA A 66 -20.76 1.73 -11.82
CA ALA A 66 -19.94 1.58 -13.02
C ALA A 66 -20.19 0.21 -13.70
N PRO A 67 -21.35 -0.01 -14.34
CA PRO A 67 -21.74 -1.31 -14.89
C PRO A 67 -20.81 -1.89 -15.97
N SER A 68 -19.99 -1.04 -16.60
CA SER A 68 -19.00 -1.45 -17.60
C SER A 68 -17.70 -1.98 -17.00
N VAL A 69 -17.43 -1.72 -15.72
CA VAL A 69 -16.20 -2.10 -15.03
C VAL A 69 -16.42 -3.45 -14.35
N LYS A 70 -15.61 -4.45 -14.69
CA LYS A 70 -15.63 -5.72 -13.93
C LYS A 70 -15.03 -5.48 -12.56
N VAL A 71 -15.64 -6.05 -11.52
CA VAL A 71 -15.11 -6.00 -10.16
C VAL A 71 -15.08 -7.39 -9.57
N ALA A 72 -13.93 -7.79 -9.04
CA ALA A 72 -13.70 -9.09 -8.42
C ALA A 72 -13.03 -8.94 -7.05
N PHE A 73 -13.21 -9.96 -6.20
CA PHE A 73 -12.64 -9.99 -4.87
C PHE A 73 -11.61 -11.10 -4.74
N LEU A 74 -10.45 -10.75 -4.17
CA LEU A 74 -9.43 -11.71 -3.74
C LEU A 74 -9.42 -11.75 -2.21
N HIS A 75 -9.84 -12.89 -1.65
CA HIS A 75 -9.72 -13.09 -0.21
C HIS A 75 -8.23 -13.14 0.18
N MET A 76 -7.79 -12.20 0.99
CA MET A 76 -6.38 -12.00 1.33
C MET A 76 -6.27 -11.40 2.73
N ASP A 77 -5.60 -12.13 3.63
CA ASP A 77 -5.13 -11.59 4.90
C ASP A 77 -3.62 -11.33 4.80
N LEU A 78 -3.22 -10.06 4.84
CA LEU A 78 -1.81 -9.69 4.73
C LEU A 78 -0.96 -10.13 5.94
N ALA A 79 -1.59 -10.60 7.02
CA ALA A 79 -0.93 -11.26 8.14
C ALA A 79 -0.83 -12.80 7.99
N ASP A 80 -1.23 -13.35 6.85
CA ASP A 80 -1.14 -14.79 6.52
C ASP A 80 -0.57 -14.96 5.11
N LEU A 81 0.72 -15.30 5.03
CA LEU A 81 1.45 -15.44 3.77
C LEU A 81 0.80 -16.48 2.84
N ASP A 82 0.16 -17.52 3.37
CA ASP A 82 -0.49 -18.55 2.55
C ASP A 82 -1.68 -17.97 1.79
N THR A 83 -2.48 -17.13 2.44
CA THR A 83 -3.64 -16.51 1.79
C THR A 83 -3.21 -15.54 0.69
N ILE A 84 -2.07 -14.88 0.85
CA ILE A 84 -1.49 -13.97 -0.14
C ILE A 84 -1.02 -14.76 -1.35
N ALA A 85 -0.31 -15.86 -1.13
CA ALA A 85 0.15 -16.74 -2.21
C ALA A 85 -1.04 -17.31 -3.00
N ILE A 86 -2.05 -17.84 -2.31
CA ILE A 86 -3.27 -18.37 -2.95
C ILE A 86 -3.98 -17.28 -3.76
N ALA A 87 -4.16 -16.08 -3.19
CA ALA A 87 -4.81 -14.98 -3.89
C ALA A 87 -4.03 -14.50 -5.12
N ALA A 88 -2.69 -14.47 -5.04
CA ALA A 88 -1.84 -14.15 -6.18
C ALA A 88 -1.94 -15.24 -7.27
N ASP A 89 -1.91 -16.51 -6.90
CA ASP A 89 -2.04 -17.63 -7.85
C ASP A 89 -3.41 -17.63 -8.55
N MET A 90 -4.49 -17.35 -7.81
CA MET A 90 -5.83 -17.14 -8.38
C MET A 90 -5.84 -15.99 -9.37
N PHE A 91 -5.26 -14.84 -9.01
CA PHE A 91 -5.16 -13.70 -9.92
C PHE A 91 -4.36 -14.05 -11.19
N LEU A 92 -3.22 -14.74 -11.07
CA LEU A 92 -2.38 -15.14 -12.20
C LEU A 92 -3.04 -16.20 -13.10
N ALA A 93 -3.91 -17.05 -12.55
CA ALA A 93 -4.68 -18.01 -13.31
C ALA A 93 -5.74 -17.33 -14.20
N GLU A 94 -6.34 -16.24 -13.71
CA GLU A 94 -7.45 -15.54 -14.39
C GLU A 94 -6.98 -14.38 -15.28
N ASN A 95 -5.77 -13.85 -15.08
CA ASN A 95 -5.29 -12.64 -15.75
C ASN A 95 -3.95 -12.86 -16.43
N LYS A 96 -3.78 -12.21 -17.58
CA LYS A 96 -2.49 -12.08 -18.29
C LYS A 96 -1.91 -10.67 -18.24
N ARG A 97 -2.61 -9.77 -17.54
CA ARG A 97 -2.29 -8.35 -17.46
C ARG A 97 -2.56 -7.81 -16.05
N LEU A 98 -1.65 -6.98 -15.55
CA LEU A 98 -1.82 -6.15 -14.36
C LEU A 98 -1.12 -4.81 -14.60
N ASP A 99 -1.89 -3.73 -14.73
CA ASP A 99 -1.35 -2.41 -15.02
C ASP A 99 -1.01 -1.64 -13.75
N ILE A 100 -1.82 -1.78 -12.70
CA ILE A 100 -1.71 -0.97 -11.49
C ILE A 100 -1.93 -1.84 -10.26
N LEU A 101 -0.91 -1.97 -9.42
CA LEU A 101 -1.02 -2.50 -8.07
C LEU A 101 -1.00 -1.35 -7.07
N ILE A 102 -2.09 -1.16 -6.33
CA ILE A 102 -2.17 -0.21 -5.21
C ILE A 102 -2.06 -1.00 -3.90
N ALA A 103 -0.85 -1.03 -3.34
CA ALA A 103 -0.53 -1.60 -2.03
C ALA A 103 -0.97 -0.63 -0.92
N ASN A 104 -2.29 -0.58 -0.69
CA ASN A 104 -2.96 0.39 0.18
C ASN A 104 -3.21 -0.11 1.61
N ALA A 105 -3.49 -1.40 1.78
CA ALA A 105 -3.91 -1.95 3.06
C ALA A 105 -2.90 -1.70 4.19
N GLY A 106 -3.40 -1.62 5.41
CA GLY A 106 -2.54 -1.60 6.58
C GLY A 106 -3.32 -1.47 7.89
N ILE A 107 -2.62 -1.75 8.97
CA ILE A 107 -3.04 -1.52 10.35
C ILE A 107 -2.12 -0.48 11.00
N MET A 108 -2.61 0.20 12.03
CA MET A 108 -1.90 1.33 12.65
C MET A 108 -1.97 1.25 14.16
N ALA A 109 -0.80 1.39 14.79
CA ALA A 109 -0.62 1.49 16.24
C ALA A 109 -1.45 0.45 17.03
N THR A 110 -1.59 -0.75 16.49
CA THR A 110 -2.27 -1.85 17.16
C THR A 110 -1.41 -2.40 18.29
N GLY A 111 -2.05 -3.02 19.28
CA GLY A 111 -1.35 -3.71 20.37
C GLY A 111 -0.36 -4.78 19.89
N PRO A 112 0.56 -5.22 20.77
CA PRO A 112 1.58 -6.21 20.45
C PRO A 112 0.93 -7.54 20.02
N GLY A 113 1.47 -8.16 18.97
CA GLY A 113 0.98 -9.42 18.44
C GLY A 113 1.84 -9.93 17.29
N THR A 114 1.59 -11.17 16.88
CA THR A 114 2.26 -11.80 15.74
C THR A 114 1.26 -12.25 14.69
N SER A 115 1.69 -12.22 13.44
CA SER A 115 1.02 -12.80 12.29
C SER A 115 0.97 -14.34 12.39
N LYS A 116 0.23 -15.00 11.50
CA LYS A 116 0.17 -16.47 11.45
C LYS A 116 1.57 -17.09 11.27
N ASN A 117 2.43 -16.41 10.52
CA ASN A 117 3.80 -16.84 10.23
C ASN A 117 4.81 -16.39 11.30
N GLY A 118 4.35 -15.82 12.42
CA GLY A 118 5.19 -15.50 13.58
C GLY A 118 5.93 -14.16 13.50
N PHE A 119 5.59 -13.28 12.55
CA PHE A 119 6.19 -11.95 12.43
C PHE A 119 5.39 -10.91 13.20
N GLU A 120 6.03 -9.85 13.70
CA GLU A 120 5.35 -8.72 14.35
C GLU A 120 4.18 -8.23 13.48
N ILE A 121 3.00 -8.09 14.07
CA ILE A 121 1.74 -7.99 13.32
C ILE A 121 1.67 -6.79 12.37
N GLN A 122 2.20 -5.62 12.75
CA GLN A 122 2.18 -4.44 11.89
C GLN A 122 3.21 -4.57 10.75
N PHE A 123 4.39 -5.08 11.04
CA PHE A 123 5.42 -5.36 10.04
C PHE A 123 4.97 -6.42 9.04
N ALA A 124 4.34 -7.50 9.52
CA ALA A 124 3.76 -8.53 8.68
C ALA A 124 2.70 -7.97 7.74
N THR A 125 1.70 -7.28 8.29
CA THR A 125 0.54 -6.79 7.54
C THR A 125 0.90 -5.66 6.58
N ASN A 126 1.63 -4.66 7.06
CA ASN A 126 1.88 -3.43 6.30
C ASN A 126 3.01 -3.60 5.29
N PHE A 127 3.99 -4.46 5.58
CA PHE A 127 5.18 -4.62 4.75
C PHE A 127 5.33 -6.03 4.17
N LEU A 128 5.60 -7.05 4.99
CA LEU A 128 6.00 -8.37 4.48
C LEU A 128 4.93 -9.01 3.57
N GLY A 129 3.65 -8.86 3.93
CA GLY A 129 2.55 -9.34 3.11
C GLY A 129 2.48 -8.63 1.74
N HIS A 130 2.71 -7.32 1.69
CA HIS A 130 2.80 -6.59 0.42
C HIS A 130 4.05 -6.98 -0.37
N ALA A 131 5.18 -7.20 0.30
CA ALA A 131 6.41 -7.64 -0.37
C ALA A 131 6.23 -9.00 -1.05
N LEU A 132 5.56 -9.96 -0.38
CA LEU A 132 5.19 -11.24 -0.97
C LEU A 132 4.25 -11.04 -2.17
N LEU A 133 3.17 -10.26 -2.01
CA LEU A 133 2.22 -10.01 -3.09
C LEU A 133 2.91 -9.41 -4.32
N ILE A 134 3.76 -8.40 -4.11
CA ILE A 134 4.54 -7.76 -5.17
C ILE A 134 5.46 -8.79 -5.83
N SER A 135 6.21 -9.57 -5.06
CA SER A 135 7.13 -10.58 -5.59
C SER A 135 6.40 -11.59 -6.49
N LYS A 136 5.23 -12.10 -6.07
CA LYS A 136 4.44 -13.05 -6.89
C LYS A 136 3.85 -12.41 -8.15
N LEU A 137 3.47 -11.13 -8.09
CA LEU A 137 2.86 -10.40 -9.21
C LEU A 137 3.89 -9.69 -10.09
N LEU A 138 5.16 -9.68 -9.71
CA LEU A 138 6.22 -9.01 -10.44
C LEU A 138 6.35 -9.52 -11.89
N PRO A 139 6.29 -10.83 -12.19
CA PRO A 139 6.38 -11.31 -13.58
C PRO A 139 5.26 -10.77 -14.48
N ILE A 140 4.01 -10.72 -13.99
CA ILE A 140 2.88 -10.20 -14.77
C ILE A 140 2.93 -8.67 -14.92
N LEU A 141 3.44 -7.94 -13.92
CA LEU A 141 3.69 -6.50 -14.02
C LEU A 141 4.75 -6.20 -15.09
N LEU A 142 5.87 -6.92 -15.08
CA LEU A 142 6.94 -6.75 -16.08
C LEU A 142 6.45 -7.10 -17.48
N SER A 143 5.75 -8.23 -17.64
CA SER A 143 5.14 -8.60 -18.93
C SER A 143 4.14 -7.56 -19.41
N THR A 144 3.30 -7.05 -18.50
CA THR A 144 2.33 -5.98 -18.82
C THR A 144 3.05 -4.73 -19.26
N SER A 145 4.16 -4.38 -18.60
CA SER A 145 4.91 -3.19 -18.96
C SER A 145 5.53 -3.31 -20.34
N ALA A 146 6.14 -4.45 -20.64
CA ALA A 146 6.74 -4.72 -21.94
C ALA A 146 5.72 -4.69 -23.09
N GLU A 147 4.50 -5.18 -22.87
CA GLU A 147 3.47 -5.29 -23.91
C GLU A 147 2.58 -4.04 -24.05
N TYR A 148 2.23 -3.40 -22.93
CA TYR A 148 1.21 -2.34 -22.87
C TYR A 148 1.74 -0.98 -22.39
N GLY A 149 3.03 -0.87 -22.03
CA GLY A 149 3.66 0.37 -21.62
C GLY A 149 3.80 0.51 -20.10
N ASP A 150 3.21 1.53 -19.49
CA ASP A 150 3.43 1.79 -18.06
C ASP A 150 2.62 0.82 -17.18
N ALA A 151 3.32 -0.05 -16.45
CA ALA A 151 2.79 -0.85 -15.35
C ALA A 151 3.41 -0.40 -14.03
N ARG A 152 2.60 -0.34 -12.96
CA ARG A 152 2.92 0.47 -11.78
C ARG A 152 2.62 -0.20 -10.46
N ILE A 153 3.46 0.10 -9.47
CA ILE A 153 3.25 -0.25 -8.07
C ILE A 153 3.16 1.04 -7.26
N VAL A 154 2.02 1.28 -6.62
CA VAL A 154 1.78 2.43 -5.74
C VAL A 154 1.64 1.92 -4.31
N SER A 155 2.62 2.22 -3.47
CA SER A 155 2.65 1.82 -2.06
C SER A 155 2.18 2.96 -1.15
N VAL A 156 1.20 2.69 -0.29
CA VAL A 156 0.66 3.70 0.64
C VAL A 156 1.38 3.63 1.99
N THR A 157 2.29 4.59 2.19
CA THR A 157 3.03 4.77 3.45
C THR A 157 2.31 5.74 4.39
N SER A 158 3.01 6.19 5.44
CA SER A 158 2.57 7.23 6.35
C SER A 158 3.78 8.00 6.88
N THR A 159 3.63 9.30 7.14
CA THR A 159 4.61 10.10 7.92
C THR A 159 4.94 9.50 9.29
N GLY A 160 4.15 8.53 9.77
CA GLY A 160 4.51 7.66 10.89
C GLY A 160 5.85 6.92 10.73
N PHE A 161 6.43 6.78 9.52
CA PHE A 161 7.78 6.23 9.40
C PHE A 161 8.83 7.07 10.15
N HIS A 162 8.58 8.36 10.43
CA HIS A 162 9.48 9.21 11.23
C HIS A 162 9.61 8.77 12.69
N VAL A 163 8.68 7.95 13.21
CA VAL A 163 8.77 7.38 14.57
C VAL A 163 9.38 5.98 14.60
N ALA A 164 9.98 5.54 13.49
CA ALA A 164 10.78 4.32 13.45
C ALA A 164 11.96 4.38 14.45
N PRO A 165 12.47 3.23 14.94
CA PRO A 165 13.62 3.14 15.83
C PRO A 165 14.78 4.06 15.41
N LYS A 166 15.12 5.03 16.26
CA LYS A 166 16.09 6.08 15.91
C LYS A 166 17.45 5.52 15.55
N ASP A 167 17.90 4.47 16.21
CA ASP A 167 19.28 3.96 16.12
C ASP A 167 19.51 2.94 15.01
N GLN A 168 18.43 2.32 14.49
CA GLN A 168 18.54 1.23 13.52
C GLN A 168 17.56 1.32 12.34
N GLY A 169 16.53 2.16 12.41
CA GLY A 169 15.44 2.22 11.45
C GLY A 169 14.48 1.02 11.56
N ILE A 170 15.00 -0.20 11.49
CA ILE A 170 14.25 -1.46 11.64
C ILE A 170 15.01 -2.38 12.60
N ILE A 171 14.32 -2.92 13.61
CA ILE A 171 14.90 -3.86 14.58
C ILE A 171 14.71 -5.28 14.06
N PHE A 172 15.55 -5.69 13.09
CA PHE A 172 15.42 -6.97 12.38
C PHE A 172 15.41 -8.19 13.32
N ASP A 173 16.28 -8.17 14.33
CA ASP A 173 16.48 -9.30 15.25
C ASP A 173 15.24 -9.58 16.11
N ASP A 174 14.30 -8.63 16.20
CA ASP A 174 13.08 -8.74 16.98
C ASP A 174 11.81 -8.79 16.10
N LEU A 175 11.95 -8.94 14.77
CA LEU A 175 10.79 -8.99 13.86
C LEU A 175 9.93 -10.25 14.02
N THR A 176 10.43 -11.27 14.71
CA THR A 176 9.68 -12.52 15.00
C THR A 176 9.15 -12.57 16.43
N THR A 177 9.00 -11.42 17.08
CA THR A 177 8.37 -11.30 18.40
C THR A 177 7.23 -10.28 18.36
N THR A 178 6.61 -10.02 19.52
CA THR A 178 5.54 -9.02 19.62
C THR A 178 6.07 -7.58 19.75
N GLN A 179 7.38 -7.39 19.95
CA GLN A 179 8.05 -6.10 20.13
C GLN A 179 7.33 -5.17 21.14
N ASN A 180 6.98 -5.73 22.31
CA ASN A 180 6.37 -4.97 23.39
C ASN A 180 7.43 -4.24 24.24
N TYR A 181 7.90 -3.10 23.74
CA TYR A 181 8.89 -2.25 24.43
C TYR A 181 8.27 -1.26 25.44
N GLY A 182 6.99 -1.42 25.80
CA GLY A 182 6.28 -0.50 26.67
C GLY A 182 5.76 0.75 25.95
N PHE A 183 5.83 1.91 26.62
CA PHE A 183 5.23 3.16 26.15
C PHE A 183 5.74 3.56 24.75
N GLY A 184 4.82 3.84 23.82
CA GLY A 184 5.14 4.22 22.45
C GLY A 184 5.44 3.05 21.50
N SER A 185 5.55 1.81 21.98
CA SER A 185 5.91 0.66 21.14
C SER A 185 4.94 0.41 19.97
N ASN A 186 3.64 0.68 20.15
CA ASN A 186 2.64 0.62 19.07
C ASN A 186 3.05 1.50 17.86
N TRP A 187 3.51 2.71 18.14
CA TRP A 187 3.96 3.68 17.14
C TRP A 187 5.31 3.32 16.55
N THR A 188 6.23 2.80 17.37
CA THR A 188 7.53 2.30 16.88
C THR A 188 7.35 1.15 15.88
N ARG A 189 6.50 0.16 16.19
CA ARG A 189 6.16 -0.97 15.29
C ARG A 189 5.48 -0.50 14.01
N TYR A 190 4.58 0.48 14.12
CA TYR A 190 3.96 1.11 12.95
C TYR A 190 5.01 1.81 12.07
N GLY A 191 5.87 2.63 12.69
CA GLY A 191 6.89 3.42 12.01
C GLY A 191 7.88 2.57 11.24
N GLN A 192 8.43 1.50 11.83
CA GLN A 192 9.32 0.58 11.12
C GLN A 192 8.63 -0.11 9.94
N SER A 193 7.34 -0.46 10.06
CA SER A 193 6.60 -1.11 8.97
C SER A 193 6.40 -0.17 7.77
N LYS A 194 6.14 1.12 8.02
CA LYS A 194 5.96 2.14 6.99
C LYS A 194 7.28 2.63 6.40
N LEU A 195 8.35 2.63 7.21
CA LEU A 195 9.72 2.82 6.75
C LEU A 195 10.14 1.69 5.80
N ALA A 196 9.89 0.43 6.19
CA ALA A 196 10.21 -0.74 5.37
C ALA A 196 9.51 -0.69 4.01
N LEU A 197 8.21 -0.39 3.98
CA LEU A 197 7.47 -0.25 2.73
C LEU A 197 8.02 0.86 1.83
N LEU A 198 8.41 2.00 2.41
CA LEU A 198 9.04 3.10 1.67
C LEU A 198 10.37 2.66 1.06
N VAL A 199 11.29 2.14 1.89
CA VAL A 199 12.62 1.72 1.47
C VAL A 199 12.54 0.62 0.41
N TYR A 200 11.70 -0.39 0.63
CA TYR A 200 11.51 -1.48 -0.33
C TYR A 200 10.98 -0.99 -1.68
N THR A 201 10.03 -0.06 -1.69
CA THR A 201 9.52 0.48 -2.96
C THR A 201 10.57 1.28 -3.73
N LYS A 202 11.49 1.98 -3.02
CA LYS A 202 12.68 2.60 -3.64
C LYS A 202 13.60 1.54 -4.25
N THR A 203 13.88 0.47 -3.50
CA THR A 203 14.71 -0.64 -4.01
C THR A 203 14.08 -1.34 -5.21
N LEU A 204 12.75 -1.47 -5.27
CA LEU A 204 12.05 -1.97 -6.46
C LEU A 204 12.28 -1.05 -7.67
N ALA A 205 12.30 0.27 -7.48
CA ALA A 205 12.56 1.24 -8.56
C ALA A 205 13.95 1.05 -9.16
N GLU A 206 14.96 0.81 -8.31
CA GLU A 206 16.34 0.59 -8.72
C GLU A 206 16.53 -0.75 -9.45
N LYS A 207 15.75 -1.77 -9.06
CA LYS A 207 15.87 -3.13 -9.62
C LYS A 207 15.05 -3.35 -10.89
N TYR A 208 13.92 -2.65 -11.02
CA TYR A 208 12.94 -2.87 -12.10
C TYR A 208 12.64 -1.55 -12.82
N LEU A 209 13.58 -1.10 -13.65
CA LEU A 209 13.52 0.19 -14.36
C LEU A 209 12.37 0.27 -15.36
N GLU A 210 11.85 -0.89 -15.78
CA GLU A 210 10.70 -1.02 -16.66
C GLU A 210 9.40 -0.62 -15.95
N LEU A 211 9.33 -0.77 -14.63
CA LEU A 211 8.15 -0.43 -13.84
C LEU A 211 8.21 1.00 -13.30
N THR A 212 7.04 1.59 -13.10
CA THR A 212 6.92 2.78 -12.26
C THR A 212 6.55 2.37 -10.84
N THR A 213 7.46 2.53 -9.88
CA THR A 213 7.17 2.27 -8.47
C THR A 213 7.15 3.58 -7.70
N VAL A 214 6.10 3.82 -6.90
CA VAL A 214 5.91 5.11 -6.22
C VAL A 214 5.40 4.87 -4.81
N VAL A 215 5.89 5.68 -3.87
CA VAL A 215 5.42 5.69 -2.49
C VAL A 215 4.64 6.96 -2.23
N VAL A 216 3.46 6.83 -1.64
CA VAL A 216 2.61 7.98 -1.31
C VAL A 216 2.20 7.97 0.16
N HIS A 217 2.19 9.14 0.78
CA HIS A 217 1.45 9.38 2.01
C HIS A 217 0.07 9.92 1.65
N PRO A 218 -1.03 9.36 2.21
CA PRO A 218 -2.37 9.83 1.87
C PRO A 218 -2.76 11.15 2.57
N GLY A 219 -1.93 11.67 3.46
CA GLY A 219 -2.31 12.75 4.37
C GLY A 219 -2.83 12.20 5.70
N VAL A 220 -3.20 13.10 6.60
CA VAL A 220 -3.82 12.72 7.88
C VAL A 220 -5.32 12.74 7.71
N ILE A 221 -5.93 11.56 7.69
CA ILE A 221 -7.35 11.39 7.41
C ILE A 221 -8.01 10.72 8.62
N ALA A 222 -9.17 11.22 9.01
CA ALA A 222 -10.03 10.53 9.96
C ALA A 222 -10.72 9.36 9.26
N THR A 223 -10.06 8.19 9.24
CA THR A 223 -10.63 6.94 8.70
C THR A 223 -10.99 5.98 9.83
N ASP A 224 -11.67 4.86 9.50
CA ASP A 224 -11.87 3.73 10.41
C ASP A 224 -10.57 3.23 11.08
N LEU A 225 -9.41 3.44 10.43
CA LEU A 225 -8.09 3.12 10.98
C LEU A 225 -7.80 3.89 12.28
N VAL A 226 -8.24 5.14 12.38
CA VAL A 226 -8.16 5.96 13.60
C VAL A 226 -9.24 5.54 14.60
N GLY A 227 -10.41 5.12 14.11
CA GLY A 227 -11.51 4.61 14.93
C GLY A 227 -11.17 3.33 15.70
N GLY A 228 -10.31 2.48 15.13
CA GLY A 228 -9.84 1.23 15.75
C GLY A 228 -8.70 1.39 16.78
N LEU A 229 -8.21 2.61 16.99
CA LEU A 229 -7.14 2.88 17.97
C LEU A 229 -7.68 2.86 19.41
N GLY A 230 -6.79 2.48 20.34
CA GLY A 230 -7.00 2.76 21.75
C GLY A 230 -7.15 4.27 22.01
N TRP A 231 -7.90 4.64 23.04
CA TRP A 231 -8.27 6.04 23.30
C TRP A 231 -7.06 6.99 23.34
N MET A 232 -5.94 6.55 23.95
CA MET A 232 -4.72 7.34 24.09
C MET A 232 -4.03 7.57 22.74
N ASP A 233 -3.91 6.52 21.91
CA ASP A 233 -3.33 6.61 20.56
C ASP A 233 -4.19 7.46 19.63
N ARG A 234 -5.52 7.34 19.75
CA ARG A 234 -6.47 8.18 19.03
C ARG A 234 -6.32 9.67 19.40
N MET A 235 -6.16 9.98 20.69
CA MET A 235 -5.90 11.35 21.14
C MET A 235 -4.56 11.88 20.62
N ILE A 236 -3.50 11.06 20.58
CA ILE A 236 -2.20 11.46 20.02
C ILE A 236 -2.39 11.85 18.55
N VAL A 237 -3.06 11.01 17.74
CA VAL A 237 -3.32 11.32 16.33
C VAL A 237 -4.07 12.63 16.17
N TYR A 238 -5.13 12.86 16.94
CA TYR A 238 -5.87 14.11 16.82
C TYR A 238 -5.07 15.32 17.31
N ALA A 239 -4.34 15.20 18.42
CA ALA A 239 -3.57 16.29 19.01
C ALA A 239 -2.38 16.71 18.14
N THR A 240 -1.67 15.77 17.51
CA THR A 240 -0.53 16.09 16.63
C THR A 240 -0.95 16.62 15.27
N ASN A 241 -2.24 16.51 14.92
CA ASN A 241 -2.76 16.84 13.58
C ASN A 241 -3.95 17.82 13.59
N ILE A 242 -4.10 18.61 14.67
CA ILE A 242 -5.09 19.70 14.74
C ILE A 242 -4.84 20.65 13.56
N GLY A 243 -5.88 20.88 12.74
CA GLY A 243 -5.82 21.74 11.54
C GLY A 243 -5.16 21.12 10.31
N LYS A 244 -4.74 19.84 10.37
CA LYS A 244 -4.13 19.09 9.25
C LYS A 244 -4.96 17.90 8.77
N MET A 245 -6.13 17.68 9.37
CA MET A 245 -7.02 16.60 8.95
C MET A 245 -7.73 16.97 7.65
N VAL A 246 -7.64 16.08 6.67
CA VAL A 246 -8.30 16.22 5.37
C VAL A 246 -9.47 15.24 5.25
N SER A 247 -10.39 15.49 4.31
CA SER A 247 -11.49 14.57 4.01
C SER A 247 -10.98 13.25 3.43
N GLU A 248 -11.79 12.20 3.44
CA GLU A 248 -11.43 10.94 2.78
C GLU A 248 -11.21 11.13 1.27
N GLU A 249 -11.97 12.01 0.64
CA GLU A 249 -11.81 12.37 -0.78
C GLU A 249 -10.45 13.02 -1.05
N GLU A 250 -10.00 13.97 -0.22
CA GLU A 250 -8.63 14.50 -0.35
C GLU A 250 -7.58 13.42 -0.07
N GLY A 251 -7.89 12.51 0.84
CA GLY A 251 -6.99 11.44 1.27
C GLY A 251 -6.61 10.42 0.19
N VAL A 252 -7.53 10.15 -0.75
CA VAL A 252 -7.29 9.22 -1.86
C VAL A 252 -6.61 9.88 -3.05
N LYS A 253 -6.62 11.23 -3.15
CA LYS A 253 -6.07 11.94 -4.31
C LYS A 253 -4.61 11.61 -4.56
N ASN A 254 -3.78 11.50 -3.52
CA ASN A 254 -2.35 11.26 -3.73
C ASN A 254 -2.08 9.86 -4.30
N GLY A 255 -2.79 8.83 -3.80
CA GLY A 255 -2.69 7.48 -4.34
C GLY A 255 -3.24 7.36 -5.76
N ILE A 256 -4.37 8.00 -6.05
CA ILE A 256 -4.95 8.04 -7.39
C ILE A 256 -4.03 8.80 -8.35
N TRP A 257 -3.52 9.97 -7.94
CA TRP A 257 -2.54 10.72 -8.72
C TRP A 257 -1.32 9.86 -9.05
N ALA A 258 -0.70 9.19 -8.07
CA ALA A 258 0.44 8.32 -8.33
C ALA A 258 0.10 7.11 -9.21
N ALA A 259 -1.15 6.63 -9.19
CA ALA A 259 -1.62 5.55 -10.05
C ALA A 259 -1.86 6.01 -11.49
N THR A 260 -2.26 7.27 -11.72
CA THR A 260 -2.75 7.75 -13.02
C THR A 260 -1.90 8.84 -13.67
N VAL A 261 -0.96 9.45 -12.96
CA VAL A 261 -0.05 10.47 -13.50
C VAL A 261 0.79 9.88 -14.63
N LYS A 262 1.10 10.67 -15.66
CA LYS A 262 1.95 10.20 -16.76
C LYS A 262 3.32 9.78 -16.22
N ARG A 263 3.91 8.75 -16.83
CA ARG A 263 5.18 8.17 -16.39
C ARG A 263 6.31 9.21 -16.36
N GLU A 264 6.34 10.09 -17.34
CA GLU A 264 7.32 11.18 -17.46
C GLU A 264 7.17 12.29 -16.40
N ASP A 265 6.00 12.38 -15.76
CA ASP A 265 5.66 13.39 -14.76
C ASP A 265 5.83 12.87 -13.31
N VAL A 266 6.41 11.67 -13.13
CA VAL A 266 6.69 11.08 -11.81
C VAL A 266 8.07 10.42 -11.78
N ALA A 267 8.75 10.53 -10.64
CA ALA A 267 9.99 9.80 -10.41
C ALA A 267 9.67 8.41 -9.84
N SER A 268 10.12 7.36 -10.54
CA SER A 268 10.12 6.00 -9.97
C SER A 268 11.04 5.99 -8.73
N GLY A 269 10.60 5.35 -7.65
CA GLY A 269 11.20 5.42 -6.33
C GLY A 269 10.88 6.70 -5.54
N GLY A 270 10.10 7.64 -6.10
CA GLY A 270 9.73 8.87 -5.42
C GLY A 270 8.81 8.63 -4.22
N PHE A 271 9.02 9.41 -3.15
CA PHE A 271 8.09 9.54 -2.03
C PHE A 271 7.33 10.86 -2.15
N TYR A 272 6.00 10.80 -2.14
CA TYR A 272 5.15 11.97 -2.33
C TYR A 272 4.15 12.17 -1.19
N GLU A 273 3.99 13.41 -0.76
CA GLU A 273 2.93 13.89 0.12
C GLU A 273 1.77 14.50 -0.68
N PRO A 274 0.56 14.61 -0.09
CA PRO A 274 -0.62 15.05 -0.82
C PRO A 274 -0.49 16.46 -1.41
N VAL A 275 -0.87 16.66 -2.66
CA VAL A 275 -0.86 15.67 -3.75
C VAL A 275 0.47 15.85 -4.45
N GLY A 276 1.16 14.78 -4.86
CA GLY A 276 2.35 14.82 -5.73
C GLY A 276 3.53 15.71 -5.32
N GLU A 277 3.54 16.25 -4.10
CA GLU A 277 4.64 17.05 -3.59
C GLU A 277 5.73 16.12 -3.06
N VAL A 278 7.01 16.38 -3.37
CA VAL A 278 8.10 15.54 -2.89
C VAL A 278 8.12 15.55 -1.35
N GLY A 279 7.97 14.36 -0.76
CA GLY A 279 7.86 14.18 0.67
C GLY A 279 9.21 14.30 1.39
N LYS A 280 9.16 14.60 2.69
CA LYS A 280 10.38 14.71 3.51
C LYS A 280 10.89 13.34 3.91
N HIS A 281 12.13 13.05 3.54
CA HIS A 281 12.80 11.81 3.95
C HIS A 281 13.30 11.86 5.40
N SER A 282 13.67 10.68 5.91
CA SER A 282 14.42 10.50 7.15
C SER A 282 15.79 9.93 6.80
N ARG A 283 16.76 10.02 7.72
CA ARG A 283 18.09 9.41 7.53
C ARG A 283 18.01 7.94 7.10
N TRP A 284 17.02 7.21 7.61
CA TRP A 284 16.84 5.78 7.34
C TRP A 284 16.15 5.50 6.01
N SER A 285 15.28 6.39 5.53
CA SER A 285 14.63 6.18 4.22
C SER A 285 15.54 6.49 3.03
N GLU A 286 16.74 6.98 3.31
CA GLU A 286 17.82 7.23 2.34
C GLU A 286 19.08 6.40 2.64
N ASP A 287 19.03 5.51 3.64
CA ASP A 287 20.17 4.68 4.03
C ASP A 287 20.30 3.45 3.12
N GLU A 288 21.37 3.42 2.31
CA GLU A 288 21.64 2.32 1.38
C GLU A 288 21.86 0.98 2.10
N GLY A 289 22.50 1.02 3.28
CA GLY A 289 22.76 -0.18 4.08
C GLY A 289 21.45 -0.82 4.57
N LEU A 290 20.50 -0.01 5.03
CA LEU A 290 19.16 -0.45 5.40
C LEU A 290 18.41 -1.01 4.20
N ALA A 291 18.52 -0.37 3.02
CA ALA A 291 17.88 -0.85 1.80
C ALA A 291 18.37 -2.26 1.39
N ILE A 292 19.69 -2.45 1.37
CA ILE A 292 20.31 -3.76 1.09
C ILE A 292 19.87 -4.79 2.12
N ARG A 293 20.01 -4.47 3.42
CA ARG A 293 19.64 -5.39 4.51
C ARG A 293 18.15 -5.77 4.47
N LEU A 294 17.27 -4.80 4.23
CA LEU A 294 15.83 -5.04 4.12
C LEU A 294 15.52 -5.95 2.94
N TRP A 295 16.13 -5.72 1.78
CA TRP A 295 15.95 -6.56 0.60
C TRP A 295 16.38 -8.00 0.87
N GLU A 296 17.61 -8.20 1.35
CA GLU A 296 18.15 -9.53 1.65
C GLU A 296 17.34 -10.26 2.72
N TRP A 297 16.94 -9.55 3.78
CA TRP A 297 16.09 -10.10 4.82
C TRP A 297 14.73 -10.54 4.26
N THR A 298 14.12 -9.71 3.41
CA THR A 298 12.81 -10.00 2.80
C THR A 298 12.89 -11.24 1.90
N GLU A 299 13.83 -11.26 0.95
CA GLU A 299 14.03 -12.39 0.04
C GLU A 299 14.36 -13.68 0.81
N GLY A 300 15.22 -13.59 1.83
CA GLY A 300 15.57 -14.72 2.67
C GLY A 300 14.38 -15.28 3.46
N VAL A 301 13.54 -14.40 4.01
CA VAL A 301 12.33 -14.79 4.74
C VAL A 301 11.31 -15.44 3.80
N LEU A 302 11.02 -14.84 2.65
CA LEU A 302 10.04 -15.38 1.70
C LEU A 302 10.47 -16.75 1.18
N LYS A 303 11.75 -16.89 0.79
CA LYS A 303 12.32 -18.17 0.36
C LYS A 303 12.23 -19.24 1.45
N LYS A 304 12.53 -18.89 2.71
CA LYS A 304 12.42 -19.83 3.84
C LYS A 304 10.98 -20.32 4.07
N HIS A 305 9.98 -19.51 3.70
CA HIS A 305 8.57 -19.88 3.77
C HIS A 305 8.02 -20.49 2.47
N GLY A 306 8.89 -20.73 1.47
CA GLY A 306 8.54 -21.44 0.25
C GLY A 306 7.94 -20.57 -0.87
N TYR A 307 8.19 -19.26 -0.86
CA TYR A 307 7.67 -18.33 -1.88
C TYR A 307 8.72 -17.79 -2.83
#